data_AF-A0A097EKY5-F1
#
_entry.id   AF-A0A097EKY5-F1
#
_cell.length_a   1.000
_cell.length_b   1.000
_cell.length_c   1.000
_cell.angle_alpha   90.00
_cell.angle_beta   90.00
_cell.angle_gamma   90.00
#
_symmetry.space_group_name_H-M   'P 1'
#
loop_
_entity.id
_entity.type
_entity.pdbx_description
1 polymer ?
#
loop_
_entity_poly.entity_id
_entity_poly.type
_entity_poly.pdbx_seq_one_letter_code
_entity_poly.pdbx_strand_id
1 'polypeptide(L)'
;MQSPEAARAQDAAAVAERLGVTVEEAIRHLRLQEASVPVTDSIADRFADRLTGIAVEHRPGFGIVVTLTGDAPVAEQIVDLDGMPVRVTFRTGAAVSHTGLVQAITAYQATIRASLIAPPGLGIDQRSGELVAVVSGRDVAREGAAPLAERLAALTHVPVRLRVVDQPALDMGGIQGGARVVGQVPGDTHRYLCTAGFVVTDGLRTGLATAAHCPDELSGRDADGHEQALPFVGQWGWGYQDVQINSSAAPLAPLFFADTAKTISRPVTGARGRAGMRAGDIVCHRGERTGYSCSQVELTDFAPAGDLCGGACLPTWTTVAGPVCKSGDSGSPVFLGDTAYGILKGGSYRPDGSCAFYFYMSTDYLPTGWRLLTVGPTVPPAISG
;
A
#
# COMPACT_ATOMS: atom_id res chain seq x y z
N MET A 1 -7.87 -20.03 13.73
CA MET A 1 -8.22 -18.65 13.33
C MET A 1 -7.92 -17.74 14.51
N GLN A 2 -7.28 -16.60 14.28
CA GLN A 2 -6.93 -15.64 15.33
C GLN A 2 -8.14 -14.76 15.72
N SER A 3 -8.22 -14.30 16.97
CA SER A 3 -9.22 -13.29 17.37
C SER A 3 -8.77 -11.87 16.97
N PRO A 4 -9.69 -10.90 16.78
CA PRO A 4 -9.31 -9.52 16.45
C PRO A 4 -8.40 -8.85 17.49
N GLU A 5 -8.57 -9.18 18.77
CA GLU A 5 -7.67 -8.72 19.85
C GLU A 5 -6.27 -9.31 19.72
N ALA A 6 -6.14 -10.62 19.50
CA ALA A 6 -4.85 -11.27 19.29
C ALA A 6 -4.18 -10.83 17.98
N ALA A 7 -4.96 -10.49 16.96
CA ALA A 7 -4.46 -9.88 15.72
C ALA A 7 -3.89 -8.48 15.99
N ARG A 8 -4.66 -7.56 16.60
CA ARG A 8 -4.17 -6.21 16.97
C ARG A 8 -2.95 -6.26 17.90
N ALA A 9 -2.89 -7.24 18.81
CA ALA A 9 -1.73 -7.44 19.68
C ALA A 9 -0.45 -7.89 18.92
N GLN A 10 -0.60 -8.76 17.91
CA GLN A 10 0.52 -9.17 17.04
C GLN A 10 1.00 -8.02 16.14
N ASP A 11 0.07 -7.21 15.61
CA ASP A 11 0.39 -6.03 14.81
C ASP A 11 1.13 -5.00 15.67
N ALA A 12 0.60 -4.72 16.86
CA ALA A 12 1.26 -3.86 17.84
C ALA A 12 2.65 -4.35 18.27
N ALA A 13 2.90 -5.65 18.35
CA ALA A 13 4.24 -6.17 18.66
C ALA A 13 5.27 -5.83 17.58
N ALA A 14 4.94 -6.03 16.30
CA ALA A 14 5.79 -5.66 15.17
C ALA A 14 5.97 -4.13 15.05
N VAL A 15 4.92 -3.36 15.38
CA VAL A 15 4.96 -1.89 15.45
C VAL A 15 5.85 -1.39 16.58
N ALA A 16 5.79 -2.01 17.76
CA ALA A 16 6.57 -1.63 18.93
C ALA A 16 8.07 -1.75 18.65
N GLU A 17 8.49 -2.86 18.03
CA GLU A 17 9.86 -3.03 17.51
C GLU A 17 10.19 -1.96 16.46
N ARG A 18 9.33 -1.77 15.45
CA ARG A 18 9.58 -0.86 14.31
C ARG A 18 9.69 0.61 14.70
N LEU A 19 8.92 1.05 15.70
CA LEU A 19 8.88 2.42 16.21
C LEU A 19 9.75 2.64 17.45
N GLY A 20 10.29 1.59 18.06
CA GLY A 20 11.01 1.66 19.33
C GLY A 20 10.15 2.22 20.47
N VAL A 21 8.98 1.64 20.69
CA VAL A 21 7.99 1.98 21.74
C VAL A 21 7.54 0.71 22.48
N THR A 22 6.70 0.81 23.51
CA THR A 22 6.13 -0.39 24.17
C THR A 22 5.01 -1.01 23.33
N VAL A 23 4.72 -2.30 23.54
CA VAL A 23 3.58 -2.97 22.88
C VAL A 23 2.25 -2.33 23.26
N GLU A 24 2.11 -1.86 24.51
CA GLU A 24 0.93 -1.11 24.97
C GLU A 24 0.76 0.23 24.23
N GLU A 25 1.86 0.97 24.04
CA GLU A 25 1.86 2.22 23.26
C GLU A 25 1.57 1.96 21.77
N ALA A 26 2.06 0.85 21.21
CA ALA A 26 1.71 0.43 19.86
C ALA A 26 0.22 0.04 19.73
N ILE A 27 -0.36 -0.70 20.69
CA ILE A 27 -1.80 -0.99 20.73
C ILE A 27 -2.60 0.32 20.76
N ARG A 28 -2.19 1.27 21.60
CA ARG A 28 -2.80 2.62 21.68
C ARG A 28 -2.71 3.35 20.34
N HIS A 29 -1.55 3.37 19.69
CA HIS A 29 -1.36 4.04 18.41
C HIS A 29 -2.21 3.43 17.29
N LEU A 30 -2.37 2.10 17.25
CA LEU A 30 -3.24 1.45 16.26
C LEU A 30 -4.73 1.80 16.47
N ARG A 31 -5.22 1.79 17.73
CA ARG A 31 -6.60 2.22 18.03
C ARG A 31 -6.84 3.68 17.66
N LEU A 32 -5.90 4.57 18.01
CA LEU A 32 -6.00 5.99 17.68
C LEU A 32 -5.99 6.23 16.17
N GLN A 33 -5.20 5.45 15.40
CA GLN A 33 -5.22 5.48 13.94
C GLN A 33 -6.60 5.09 13.40
N GLU A 34 -7.15 3.95 13.82
CA GLU A 34 -8.48 3.47 13.44
C GLU A 34 -9.59 4.50 13.77
N ALA A 35 -9.50 5.14 14.95
CA ALA A 35 -10.44 6.18 15.40
C ALA A 35 -10.26 7.53 14.67
N SER A 36 -9.06 7.84 14.16
CA SER A 36 -8.76 9.14 13.54
C SER A 36 -9.41 9.36 12.18
N VAL A 37 -9.85 8.29 11.49
CA VAL A 37 -10.30 8.37 10.09
C VAL A 37 -11.46 9.36 9.90
N PRO A 38 -12.60 9.29 10.62
CA PRO A 38 -13.72 10.23 10.41
C PRO A 38 -13.38 11.68 10.76
N VAL A 39 -12.49 11.89 11.74
CA VAL A 39 -12.02 13.23 12.12
C VAL A 39 -11.12 13.81 11.04
N THR A 40 -10.22 13.00 10.47
CA THR A 40 -9.34 13.44 9.38
C THR A 40 -10.07 13.60 8.05
N ASP A 41 -11.10 12.79 7.76
CA ASP A 41 -12.02 13.00 6.63
C ASP A 41 -12.74 14.36 6.77
N SER A 42 -13.33 14.62 7.94
CA SER A 42 -14.02 15.91 8.20
C SER A 42 -13.09 17.13 8.15
N ILE A 43 -11.81 16.97 8.53
CA ILE A 43 -10.77 17.98 8.35
C ILE A 43 -10.46 18.17 6.86
N ALA A 44 -10.36 17.10 6.07
CA ALA A 44 -10.07 17.18 4.65
C ALA A 44 -11.18 17.93 3.89
N ASP A 45 -12.44 17.59 4.14
CA ASP A 45 -13.61 18.29 3.58
C ASP A 45 -13.61 19.78 3.97
N ARG A 46 -13.43 20.08 5.26
CA ARG A 46 -13.46 21.45 5.81
C ARG A 46 -12.37 22.35 5.24
N PHE A 47 -11.23 21.80 4.83
CA PHE A 47 -10.06 22.55 4.37
C PHE A 47 -9.71 22.29 2.89
N ALA A 48 -10.58 21.65 2.11
CA ALA A 48 -10.29 21.15 0.75
C ALA A 48 -9.54 22.14 -0.15
N ASP A 49 -10.02 23.39 -0.25
CA ASP A 49 -9.40 24.45 -1.09
C ASP A 49 -7.95 24.79 -0.70
N ARG A 50 -7.58 24.55 0.56
CA ARG A 50 -6.24 24.81 1.13
C ARG A 50 -5.44 23.54 1.40
N LEU A 51 -6.02 22.35 1.28
CA LEU A 51 -5.41 21.14 1.81
C LEU A 51 -4.19 20.73 0.99
N THR A 52 -3.03 20.63 1.63
CA THR A 52 -1.80 20.05 1.06
C THR A 52 -1.59 18.62 1.52
N GLY A 53 -2.05 18.28 2.73
CA GLY A 53 -2.08 16.89 3.21
C GLY A 53 -2.47 16.75 4.68
N ILE A 54 -2.76 15.52 5.09
CA ILE A 54 -2.98 15.09 6.47
C ILE A 54 -2.08 13.88 6.76
N ALA A 55 -1.39 13.92 7.90
CA ALA A 55 -0.47 12.88 8.30
C ALA A 55 -0.60 12.52 9.79
N VAL A 56 -0.31 11.25 10.10
CA VAL A 56 -0.13 10.77 11.47
C VAL A 56 1.35 10.87 11.86
N GLU A 57 1.60 11.38 13.06
CA GLU A 57 2.90 11.34 13.73
C GLU A 57 2.78 10.40 14.95
N HIS A 58 3.76 9.52 15.14
CA HIS A 58 3.80 8.55 16.26
C HIS A 58 4.84 8.88 17.34
N ARG A 59 5.51 10.03 17.23
CA ARG A 59 6.53 10.52 18.17
C ARG A 59 6.43 12.05 18.27
N PRO A 60 6.57 12.66 19.47
CA PRO A 60 6.84 12.02 20.77
C PRO A 60 5.67 11.23 21.35
N GLY A 61 4.48 11.30 20.74
CA GLY A 61 3.35 10.39 20.93
C GLY A 61 2.45 10.44 19.68
N PHE A 62 1.26 9.84 19.73
CA PHE A 62 0.29 9.94 18.64
C PHE A 62 -0.20 11.39 18.44
N GLY A 63 -0.16 11.88 17.20
CA GLY A 63 -0.65 13.20 16.81
C GLY A 63 -1.03 13.26 15.33
N ILE A 64 -1.81 14.27 14.96
CA ILE A 64 -2.24 14.53 13.59
C ILE A 64 -1.64 15.86 13.13
N VAL A 65 -1.08 15.88 11.93
CA VAL A 65 -0.60 17.09 11.26
C VAL A 65 -1.45 17.35 10.04
N VAL A 66 -1.85 18.61 9.87
CA VAL A 66 -2.60 19.10 8.71
C VAL A 66 -1.77 20.18 8.03
N THR A 67 -1.35 19.92 6.79
CA THR A 67 -0.55 20.84 5.98
C THR A 67 -1.48 21.63 5.05
N LEU A 68 -1.39 22.96 5.08
CA LEU A 68 -2.29 23.89 4.38
C LEU A 68 -1.53 24.95 3.58
N THR A 69 -2.08 25.34 2.43
CA THR A 69 -1.60 26.46 1.63
C THR A 69 -1.98 27.82 2.22
N GLY A 70 -1.16 28.83 1.91
CA GLY A 70 -1.37 30.22 2.32
C GLY A 70 -1.19 30.47 3.82
N ASP A 71 -0.94 31.72 4.17
CA ASP A 71 -0.40 32.08 5.49
C ASP A 71 -1.47 32.35 6.57
N ALA A 72 -2.75 32.30 6.21
CA ALA A 72 -3.86 32.52 7.15
C ALA A 72 -3.86 31.43 8.25
N PRO A 73 -3.55 31.78 9.52
CA PRO A 73 -3.25 30.80 10.56
C PRO A 73 -4.50 30.03 10.98
N VAL A 74 -4.29 28.78 11.40
CA VAL A 74 -5.32 27.93 11.99
C VAL A 74 -4.82 27.47 13.36
N ALA A 75 -5.65 27.64 14.40
CA ALA A 75 -5.28 27.22 15.74
C ALA A 75 -5.17 25.69 15.85
N GLU A 76 -4.21 25.21 16.65
CA GLU A 76 -4.16 23.80 17.06
C GLU A 76 -5.49 23.39 17.70
N GLN A 77 -5.91 22.15 17.45
CA GLN A 77 -7.11 21.57 18.02
C GLN A 77 -6.73 20.35 18.86
N ILE A 78 -7.48 20.12 19.95
CA ILE A 78 -7.48 18.83 20.65
C ILE A 78 -8.78 18.14 20.29
N VAL A 79 -8.70 16.91 19.80
CA VAL A 79 -9.86 16.04 19.51
C VAL A 79 -9.85 14.86 20.47
N ASP A 80 -11.03 14.36 20.84
CA ASP A 80 -11.14 13.08 21.52
C ASP A 80 -11.17 11.96 20.49
N LEU A 81 -10.27 10.98 20.63
CA LEU A 81 -10.22 9.76 19.85
C LEU A 81 -10.16 8.57 20.82
N ASP A 82 -11.18 7.71 20.82
CA ASP A 82 -11.31 6.57 21.74
C ASP A 82 -11.15 6.95 23.24
N GLY A 83 -11.67 8.12 23.65
CA GLY A 83 -11.57 8.62 25.02
C GLY A 83 -10.21 9.24 25.38
N MET A 84 -9.35 9.51 24.39
CA MET A 84 -8.03 10.11 24.59
C MET A 84 -7.89 11.44 23.82
N PRO A 85 -7.35 12.51 24.46
CA PRO A 85 -7.10 13.78 23.81
C PRO A 85 -5.87 13.71 22.88
N VAL A 86 -6.11 13.81 21.57
CA VAL A 86 -5.08 13.85 20.52
C VAL A 86 -4.94 15.26 19.95
N ARG A 87 -3.71 15.71 19.71
CA ARG A 87 -3.42 17.01 19.09
C ARG A 87 -3.52 16.94 17.57
N VAL A 88 -4.18 17.94 17.01
CA VAL A 88 -4.17 18.29 15.58
C VAL A 88 -3.40 19.59 15.42
N THR A 89 -2.20 19.52 14.84
CA THR A 89 -1.33 20.67 14.56
C THR A 89 -1.47 21.10 13.10
N PHE A 90 -1.73 22.39 12.87
CA PHE A 90 -1.88 22.95 11.52
C PHE A 90 -0.57 23.64 11.09
N ARG A 91 -0.02 23.23 9.95
CA ARG A 91 1.15 23.83 9.30
C ARG A 91 0.67 24.63 8.09
N THR A 92 0.85 25.95 8.09
CA THR A 92 0.40 26.87 7.03
C THR A 92 1.56 27.34 6.15
N GLY A 93 1.28 28.00 5.03
CA GLY A 93 2.30 28.52 4.11
C GLY A 93 2.87 27.48 3.13
N ALA A 94 2.21 26.32 2.96
CA ALA A 94 2.60 25.37 1.92
C ALA A 94 2.38 25.96 0.52
N ALA A 95 3.29 25.67 -0.41
CA ALA A 95 3.33 26.33 -1.72
C ALA A 95 2.13 25.98 -2.63
N VAL A 96 1.69 24.71 -2.59
CA VAL A 96 0.66 24.16 -3.50
C VAL A 96 -0.21 23.15 -2.74
N SER A 97 -1.49 23.03 -3.12
CA SER A 97 -2.43 22.07 -2.53
C SER A 97 -2.18 20.65 -3.05
N HIS A 98 -2.75 19.64 -2.39
CA HIS A 98 -2.68 18.24 -2.80
C HIS A 98 -3.17 18.05 -4.23
N THR A 99 -4.31 18.67 -4.58
CA THR A 99 -4.84 18.68 -5.94
C THR A 99 -3.86 19.26 -6.96
N GLY A 100 -3.19 20.38 -6.63
CA GLY A 100 -2.17 20.98 -7.50
C GLY A 100 -0.91 20.11 -7.64
N LEU A 101 -0.49 19.42 -6.58
CA LEU A 101 0.62 18.47 -6.59
C LEU A 101 0.29 17.22 -7.44
N VAL A 102 -0.92 16.67 -7.33
CA VAL A 102 -1.40 15.56 -8.19
C VAL A 102 -1.50 16.01 -9.66
N GLN A 103 -1.98 17.22 -9.92
CA GLN A 103 -2.00 17.81 -11.27
C GLN A 103 -0.59 17.99 -11.84
N ALA A 104 0.38 18.46 -11.05
CA ALA A 104 1.78 18.60 -11.46
C ALA A 104 2.40 17.24 -11.81
N ILE A 105 2.19 16.20 -10.99
CA ILE A 105 2.62 14.82 -11.34
C ILE A 105 1.95 14.39 -12.65
N THR A 106 0.64 14.55 -12.77
CA THR A 106 -0.15 14.09 -13.93
C THR A 106 0.31 14.76 -15.23
N ALA A 107 0.60 16.07 -15.20
CA ALA A 107 1.04 16.85 -16.35
C ALA A 107 2.51 16.58 -16.74
N TYR A 108 3.42 16.48 -15.77
CA TYR A 108 4.86 16.46 -16.05
C TYR A 108 5.51 15.07 -16.01
N GLN A 109 4.84 14.02 -15.51
CA GLN A 109 5.38 12.66 -15.38
C GLN A 109 6.10 12.15 -16.66
N ALA A 110 5.51 12.38 -17.84
CA ALA A 110 6.08 11.93 -19.11
C ALA A 110 7.37 12.70 -19.47
N THR A 111 7.39 14.02 -19.27
CA THR A 111 8.55 14.88 -19.51
C THR A 111 9.67 14.61 -18.51
N ILE A 112 9.33 14.45 -17.23
CA ILE A 112 10.27 14.06 -16.18
C ILE A 112 10.93 12.74 -16.55
N ARG A 113 10.12 11.71 -16.85
CA ARG A 113 10.58 10.39 -17.28
C ARG A 113 11.49 10.43 -18.50
N ALA A 114 11.14 11.21 -19.52
CA ALA A 114 11.95 11.35 -20.74
C ALA A 114 13.30 12.07 -20.50
N SER A 115 13.47 12.73 -19.35
CA SER A 115 14.72 13.44 -18.99
C SER A 115 15.71 12.61 -18.17
N LEU A 116 15.39 11.34 -17.84
CA LEU A 116 16.19 10.48 -16.96
C LEU A 116 16.63 9.17 -17.64
N ILE A 117 17.70 8.58 -17.10
CA ILE A 117 18.29 7.29 -17.53
C ILE A 117 17.38 6.13 -17.15
N ALA A 118 16.73 6.23 -15.98
CA ALA A 118 15.69 5.31 -15.54
C ALA A 118 14.36 6.06 -15.36
N PRO A 119 13.22 5.51 -15.81
CA PRO A 119 11.91 6.07 -15.50
C PRO A 119 11.70 6.13 -13.97
N PRO A 120 11.47 7.31 -13.36
CA PRO A 120 11.37 7.45 -11.92
C PRO A 120 9.96 7.12 -11.42
N GLY A 121 9.84 6.83 -10.13
CA GLY A 121 8.56 6.90 -9.42
C GLY A 121 8.31 8.33 -8.91
N LEU A 122 7.06 8.76 -8.81
CA LEU A 122 6.68 10.10 -8.34
C LEU A 122 5.56 9.99 -7.30
N GLY A 123 5.51 10.85 -6.29
CA GLY A 123 4.40 10.86 -5.31
C GLY A 123 4.42 12.10 -4.44
N ILE A 124 3.55 12.17 -3.43
CA ILE A 124 3.38 13.35 -2.58
C ILE A 124 3.63 12.99 -1.11
N ASP A 125 4.54 13.71 -0.45
CA ASP A 125 4.69 13.66 1.01
C ASP A 125 3.72 14.67 1.67
N GLN A 126 2.65 14.14 2.25
CA GLN A 126 1.62 14.95 2.93
C GLN A 126 2.11 15.66 4.20
N ARG A 127 3.27 15.27 4.76
CA ARG A 127 3.87 15.88 5.98
C ARG A 127 4.61 17.20 5.69
N SER A 128 5.13 17.35 4.48
CA SER A 128 5.93 18.51 4.04
C SER A 128 5.31 19.28 2.87
N GLY A 129 4.43 18.66 2.09
CA GLY A 129 3.86 19.25 0.87
C GLY A 129 4.80 19.20 -0.35
N GLU A 130 5.70 18.23 -0.37
CA GLU A 130 6.69 18.03 -1.44
C GLU A 130 6.29 16.92 -2.41
N LEU A 131 6.67 17.08 -3.68
CA LEU A 131 6.69 16.00 -4.66
C LEU A 131 7.97 15.14 -4.44
N VAL A 132 7.79 13.88 -4.09
CA VAL A 132 8.89 12.92 -3.90
C VAL A 132 9.19 12.20 -5.22
N ALA A 133 10.39 12.41 -5.78
CA ALA A 133 10.85 11.74 -6.98
C ALA A 133 11.85 10.62 -6.64
N VAL A 134 11.47 9.38 -6.95
CA VAL A 134 12.24 8.16 -6.73
C VAL A 134 13.01 7.82 -8.01
N VAL A 135 14.29 8.16 -8.04
CA VAL A 135 15.20 8.06 -9.20
C VAL A 135 16.19 6.88 -9.05
N SER A 136 16.93 6.53 -10.10
CA SER A 136 17.99 5.50 -9.97
C SER A 136 19.31 6.10 -9.46
N GLY A 137 20.22 5.26 -8.96
CA GLY A 137 21.58 5.70 -8.60
C GLY A 137 22.34 6.35 -9.77
N ARG A 138 22.03 5.92 -11.01
CA ARG A 138 22.65 6.40 -12.24
C ARG A 138 22.26 7.84 -12.58
N ASP A 139 21.02 8.24 -12.28
CA ASP A 139 20.54 9.61 -12.51
C ASP A 139 21.24 10.62 -11.61
N VAL A 140 21.37 10.27 -10.32
CA VAL A 140 22.12 11.07 -9.35
C VAL A 140 23.61 11.10 -9.69
N ALA A 141 24.19 10.00 -10.20
CA ALA A 141 25.58 9.97 -10.64
C ALA A 141 25.86 10.82 -11.90
N ARG A 142 24.85 11.04 -12.76
CA ARG A 142 24.99 11.88 -13.97
C ARG A 142 24.89 13.38 -13.66
N GLU A 143 24.05 13.77 -12.71
CA GLU A 143 23.60 15.17 -12.56
C GLU A 143 23.84 15.78 -11.16
N GLY A 144 24.08 14.94 -10.15
CA GLY A 144 24.08 15.34 -8.74
C GLY A 144 22.66 15.46 -8.17
N ALA A 145 22.50 15.15 -6.88
CA ALA A 145 21.17 15.09 -6.27
C ALA A 145 20.48 16.47 -6.15
N ALA A 146 21.20 17.52 -5.76
CA ALA A 146 20.62 18.85 -5.60
C ALA A 146 20.27 19.51 -6.95
N PRO A 147 21.15 19.56 -7.97
CA PRO A 147 20.79 20.10 -9.29
C PRO A 147 19.62 19.36 -9.94
N LEU A 148 19.53 18.04 -9.76
CA LEU A 148 18.41 17.23 -10.23
C LEU A 148 17.10 17.59 -9.50
N ALA A 149 17.13 17.78 -8.18
CA ALA A 149 15.95 18.23 -7.42
C ALA A 149 15.50 19.63 -7.87
N GLU A 150 16.44 20.58 -8.00
CA GLU A 150 16.19 21.95 -8.44
C GLU A 150 15.61 22.00 -9.87
N ARG A 151 16.16 21.23 -10.82
CA ARG A 151 15.63 21.14 -12.19
C ARG A 151 14.23 20.55 -12.22
N LEU A 152 13.97 19.50 -11.43
CA LEU A 152 12.63 18.91 -11.37
C LEU A 152 11.62 19.87 -10.75
N ALA A 153 11.99 20.61 -9.69
CA ALA A 153 11.13 21.65 -9.09
C ALA A 153 10.87 22.83 -10.05
N ALA A 154 11.88 23.26 -10.82
CA ALA A 154 11.74 24.30 -11.83
C ALA A 154 10.81 23.86 -12.99
N LEU A 155 10.83 22.58 -13.36
CA LEU A 155 9.97 21.99 -14.40
C LEU A 155 8.51 21.82 -13.94
N THR A 156 8.28 21.39 -12.70
CA THR A 156 6.93 21.11 -12.17
C THR A 156 6.26 22.32 -11.52
N HIS A 157 7.04 23.35 -11.18
CA HIS A 157 6.65 24.50 -10.37
C HIS A 157 6.19 24.15 -8.95
N VAL A 158 6.63 23.00 -8.41
CA VAL A 158 6.36 22.56 -7.02
C VAL A 158 7.67 22.14 -6.31
N PRO A 159 7.75 22.16 -4.97
CA PRO A 159 8.91 21.64 -4.25
C PRO A 159 9.16 20.15 -4.55
N VAL A 160 10.41 19.75 -4.81
CA VAL A 160 10.79 18.36 -5.14
C VAL A 160 11.89 17.83 -4.22
N ARG A 161 11.70 16.59 -3.74
CA ARG A 161 12.67 15.86 -2.89
C ARG A 161 12.99 14.48 -3.47
N LEU A 162 14.25 14.04 -3.43
CA LEU A 162 14.70 12.80 -4.10
C LEU A 162 14.78 11.57 -3.17
N ARG A 163 14.70 10.37 -3.79
CA ARG A 163 14.99 9.05 -3.20
C ARG A 163 15.66 8.16 -4.29
N VAL A 164 16.52 7.20 -3.93
CA VAL A 164 17.45 6.54 -4.88
C VAL A 164 17.44 5.00 -4.77
N VAL A 165 17.22 4.24 -5.86
CA VAL A 165 16.91 2.78 -5.79
C VAL A 165 17.31 1.84 -6.99
N ASP A 166 17.63 0.54 -6.73
CA ASP A 166 18.02 -0.54 -7.69
C ASP A 166 17.84 -2.07 -7.20
N GLN A 167 16.96 -2.89 -7.84
CA GLN A 167 16.75 -4.41 -8.01
C GLN A 167 16.84 -5.59 -6.93
N PRO A 168 16.08 -6.76 -7.03
CA PRO A 168 16.00 -7.87 -5.96
C PRO A 168 15.56 -9.38 -6.27
N ALA A 169 15.53 -10.28 -5.23
CA ALA A 169 15.08 -11.74 -5.15
C ALA A 169 14.89 -12.25 -3.65
N LEU A 170 14.40 -13.40 -3.08
CA LEU A 170 13.72 -14.77 -3.24
C LEU A 170 13.40 -15.31 -1.75
N ASP A 171 12.66 -16.35 -1.24
CA ASP A 171 11.49 -17.32 -1.46
C ASP A 171 10.98 -17.87 -0.03
N MET A 172 9.90 -18.61 0.42
CA MET A 172 8.75 -19.54 0.03
C MET A 172 7.57 -19.51 1.12
N GLY A 173 6.39 -20.21 1.19
CA GLY A 173 5.62 -21.29 0.47
C GLY A 173 4.18 -21.68 1.04
N GLY A 174 3.02 -21.62 0.30
CA GLY A 174 1.68 -22.27 0.57
C GLY A 174 0.35 -21.43 0.39
N ILE A 175 -0.84 -22.00 -0.03
CA ILE A 175 -2.13 -21.30 -0.44
C ILE A 175 -3.12 -20.88 0.69
N GLN A 176 -3.40 -19.56 0.76
CA GLN A 176 -4.59 -18.79 1.18
C GLN A 176 -4.43 -17.37 0.55
N GLY A 177 -4.95 -16.29 1.14
CA GLY A 177 -4.29 -14.98 1.00
C GLY A 177 -2.91 -14.97 1.68
N GLY A 178 -1.95 -14.20 1.20
CA GLY A 178 -0.57 -14.20 1.71
C GLY A 178 0.26 -15.41 1.28
N ALA A 179 0.01 -15.96 0.09
CA ALA A 179 0.40 -17.32 -0.25
C ALA A 179 1.36 -17.50 -1.43
N ARG A 180 2.07 -18.63 -1.50
CA ARG A 180 2.75 -19.03 -2.74
C ARG A 180 1.77 -19.20 -3.90
N VAL A 181 2.07 -18.51 -4.99
CA VAL A 181 1.63 -18.89 -6.34
C VAL A 181 2.83 -18.92 -7.27
N VAL A 182 2.90 -19.93 -8.13
CA VAL A 182 3.96 -20.11 -9.14
C VAL A 182 3.37 -20.25 -10.52
N GLY A 183 4.10 -19.80 -11.53
CA GLY A 183 3.70 -19.92 -12.93
C GLY A 183 4.90 -19.88 -13.86
N GLN A 184 4.63 -20.04 -15.15
CA GLN A 184 5.64 -19.96 -16.22
C GLN A 184 5.11 -19.04 -17.31
N VAL A 185 5.98 -18.28 -17.95
CA VAL A 185 5.63 -17.45 -19.12
C VAL A 185 5.84 -18.31 -20.38
N PRO A 186 4.89 -18.38 -21.32
CA PRO A 186 5.05 -19.18 -22.53
C PRO A 186 6.32 -18.80 -23.32
N GLY A 187 7.21 -19.78 -23.51
CA GLY A 187 8.51 -19.59 -24.17
C GLY A 187 9.68 -19.29 -23.22
N ASP A 188 9.43 -19.03 -21.93
CA ASP A 188 10.46 -18.96 -20.90
C ASP A 188 10.56 -20.30 -20.13
N THR A 189 11.78 -20.70 -19.76
CA THR A 189 12.05 -21.90 -18.95
C THR A 189 12.05 -21.63 -17.45
N HIS A 190 12.03 -20.36 -17.03
CA HIS A 190 11.99 -19.97 -15.62
C HIS A 190 10.60 -20.14 -15.00
N ARG A 191 10.56 -20.71 -13.79
CA ARG A 191 9.38 -20.67 -12.92
C ARG A 191 9.40 -19.38 -12.12
N TYR A 192 8.43 -18.51 -12.39
CA TYR A 192 8.20 -17.29 -11.64
C TYR A 192 7.42 -17.59 -10.36
N LEU A 193 7.47 -16.64 -9.44
CA LEU A 193 6.71 -16.68 -8.20
C LEU A 193 6.16 -15.31 -7.85
N CYS A 194 4.92 -15.34 -7.39
CA CYS A 194 4.23 -14.24 -6.73
C CYS A 194 3.63 -14.73 -5.40
N THR A 195 3.12 -13.77 -4.63
CA THR A 195 2.25 -14.01 -3.50
C THR A 195 0.78 -13.83 -3.92
N ALA A 196 -0.17 -14.62 -3.44
CA ALA A 196 -1.59 -14.32 -3.60
C ALA A 196 -2.04 -13.31 -2.55
N GLY A 197 -2.95 -12.40 -2.91
CA GLY A 197 -3.37 -11.28 -2.06
C GLY A 197 -4.52 -11.66 -1.15
N PHE A 198 -5.74 -11.47 -1.66
CA PHE A 198 -6.97 -11.80 -0.95
C PHE A 198 -7.88 -12.68 -1.81
N VAL A 199 -8.76 -13.42 -1.15
CA VAL A 199 -9.86 -14.13 -1.81
C VAL A 199 -10.93 -13.13 -2.23
N VAL A 200 -11.35 -13.24 -3.48
CA VAL A 200 -12.36 -12.39 -4.13
C VAL A 200 -13.48 -13.25 -4.72
N THR A 201 -14.61 -12.61 -5.01
CA THR A 201 -15.77 -13.24 -5.65
C THR A 201 -16.43 -12.31 -6.67
N ASP A 202 -16.97 -12.91 -7.74
CA ASP A 202 -17.88 -12.28 -8.71
C ASP A 202 -19.36 -12.53 -8.37
N GLY A 203 -19.64 -13.13 -7.20
CA GLY A 203 -20.98 -13.55 -6.77
C GLY A 203 -21.41 -14.93 -7.26
N LEU A 204 -20.67 -15.55 -8.19
CA LEU A 204 -20.94 -16.91 -8.70
C LEU A 204 -19.85 -17.91 -8.29
N ARG A 205 -18.60 -17.46 -8.18
CA ARG A 205 -17.43 -18.27 -7.83
C ARG A 205 -16.44 -17.47 -6.96
N THR A 206 -15.39 -18.15 -6.49
CA THR A 206 -14.28 -17.55 -5.77
C THR A 206 -12.98 -17.63 -6.58
N GLY A 207 -12.11 -16.64 -6.37
CA GLY A 207 -10.76 -16.62 -6.91
C GLY A 207 -9.79 -15.94 -5.94
N LEU A 208 -8.51 -15.93 -6.30
CA LEU A 208 -7.47 -15.15 -5.66
C LEU A 208 -7.16 -13.93 -6.53
N ALA A 209 -7.12 -12.75 -5.91
CA ALA A 209 -6.53 -11.57 -6.52
C ALA A 209 -5.02 -11.57 -6.26
N THR A 210 -4.23 -11.34 -7.29
CA THR A 210 -2.77 -11.12 -7.20
C THR A 210 -2.37 -10.02 -8.21
N ALA A 211 -1.09 -9.71 -8.31
CA ALA A 211 -0.59 -8.65 -9.17
C ALA A 211 -0.61 -9.08 -10.66
N ALA A 212 -1.04 -8.23 -11.58
CA ALA A 212 -1.16 -8.55 -13.02
C ALA A 212 0.17 -8.77 -13.76
N HIS A 213 1.31 -8.40 -13.16
CA HIS A 213 2.64 -8.72 -13.70
C HIS A 213 3.15 -10.11 -13.27
N CYS A 214 2.33 -10.91 -12.61
CA CYS A 214 2.58 -12.34 -12.40
C CYS A 214 2.25 -13.12 -13.69
N PRO A 215 2.64 -14.39 -13.81
CA PRO A 215 2.16 -15.23 -14.91
C PRO A 215 0.64 -15.38 -14.88
N ASP A 216 0.00 -15.43 -16.05
CA ASP A 216 -1.46 -15.66 -16.14
C ASP A 216 -1.84 -17.04 -15.57
N GLU A 217 -1.16 -18.10 -16.02
CA GLU A 217 -1.34 -19.46 -15.50
C GLU A 217 -0.56 -19.67 -14.20
N LEU A 218 -1.31 -19.85 -13.09
CA LEU A 218 -0.76 -20.07 -11.77
C LEU A 218 -1.17 -21.44 -11.20
N SER A 219 -0.28 -22.02 -10.40
CA SER A 219 -0.59 -23.05 -9.41
C SER A 219 -0.12 -22.62 -8.03
N GLY A 220 -0.64 -23.26 -6.99
CA GLY A 220 -0.09 -23.18 -5.64
C GLY A 220 -0.24 -24.53 -4.93
N ARG A 221 0.12 -24.61 -3.65
CA ARG A 221 -0.03 -25.83 -2.84
C ARG A 221 -0.94 -25.63 -1.65
N ASP A 222 -1.85 -26.58 -1.44
CA ASP A 222 -2.74 -26.62 -0.28
C ASP A 222 -1.99 -27.02 1.01
N ALA A 223 -2.71 -27.18 2.12
CA ALA A 223 -2.13 -27.53 3.42
C ALA A 223 -1.58 -28.98 3.47
N ASP A 224 -2.12 -29.88 2.65
CA ASP A 224 -1.67 -31.27 2.52
C ASP A 224 -0.51 -31.40 1.50
N GLY A 225 -0.19 -30.31 0.80
CA GLY A 225 0.91 -30.19 -0.15
C GLY A 225 0.55 -30.52 -1.59
N HIS A 226 -0.73 -30.82 -1.91
CA HIS A 226 -1.19 -31.06 -3.28
C HIS A 226 -1.12 -29.78 -4.10
N GLU A 227 -0.82 -29.90 -5.39
CA GLU A 227 -0.72 -28.76 -6.29
C GLU A 227 -2.10 -28.46 -6.93
N GLN A 228 -2.68 -27.32 -6.55
CA GLN A 228 -3.94 -26.83 -7.11
C GLN A 228 -3.64 -25.85 -8.25
N ALA A 229 -4.17 -26.14 -9.44
CA ALA A 229 -4.21 -25.19 -10.54
C ALA A 229 -5.21 -24.06 -10.21
N LEU A 230 -4.84 -22.82 -10.56
CA LEU A 230 -5.62 -21.61 -10.32
C LEU A 230 -5.89 -20.93 -11.67
N PRO A 231 -6.90 -21.37 -12.45
CA PRO A 231 -7.08 -20.95 -13.83
C PRO A 231 -7.27 -19.44 -13.96
N PHE A 232 -6.55 -18.85 -14.91
CA PHE A 232 -6.64 -17.43 -15.23
C PHE A 232 -8.08 -17.01 -15.59
N VAL A 233 -8.52 -15.87 -15.07
CA VAL A 233 -9.81 -15.26 -15.43
C VAL A 233 -9.61 -13.98 -16.24
N GLY A 234 -8.58 -13.19 -15.91
CA GLY A 234 -8.30 -11.92 -16.56
C GLY A 234 -7.26 -11.12 -15.78
N GLN A 235 -6.63 -10.17 -16.47
CA GLN A 235 -5.69 -9.21 -15.89
C GLN A 235 -6.07 -7.77 -16.25
N TRP A 236 -5.78 -6.86 -15.34
CA TRP A 236 -6.00 -5.43 -15.45
C TRP A 236 -4.69 -4.72 -15.08
N GLY A 237 -3.81 -4.56 -16.07
CA GLY A 237 -2.42 -4.10 -15.93
C GLY A 237 -2.06 -2.81 -16.67
N TRP A 238 -3.04 -2.07 -17.21
CA TRP A 238 -2.81 -0.87 -18.03
C TRP A 238 -3.20 0.42 -17.28
N GLY A 239 -2.34 1.44 -17.37
CA GLY A 239 -2.52 2.80 -16.86
C GLY A 239 -2.52 2.97 -15.33
N TYR A 240 -3.42 2.29 -14.62
CA TYR A 240 -3.74 2.62 -13.22
C TYR A 240 -4.05 1.41 -12.32
N GLN A 241 -4.00 0.19 -12.86
CA GLN A 241 -4.21 -1.08 -12.16
C GLN A 241 -3.04 -2.03 -12.42
N ASP A 242 -2.80 -2.95 -11.49
CA ASP A 242 -2.06 -4.20 -11.72
C ASP A 242 -2.70 -5.31 -10.87
N VAL A 243 -3.88 -5.75 -11.26
CA VAL A 243 -4.61 -6.83 -10.59
C VAL A 243 -4.94 -7.91 -11.62
N GLN A 244 -4.62 -9.16 -11.32
CA GLN A 244 -5.19 -10.31 -12.03
C GLN A 244 -6.01 -11.16 -11.08
N ILE A 245 -7.03 -11.82 -11.63
CA ILE A 245 -7.84 -12.80 -10.90
C ILE A 245 -7.57 -14.19 -11.46
N ASN A 246 -7.21 -15.11 -10.57
CA ASN A 246 -7.12 -16.53 -10.84
C ASN A 246 -8.23 -17.23 -10.05
N SER A 247 -9.07 -17.99 -10.73
CA SER A 247 -10.17 -18.73 -10.09
C SER A 247 -9.66 -19.98 -9.36
N SER A 248 -10.46 -20.55 -8.46
CA SER A 248 -10.26 -21.92 -8.00
C SER A 248 -11.48 -22.76 -8.33
N ALA A 249 -11.25 -24.05 -8.60
CA ALA A 249 -12.32 -25.04 -8.78
C ALA A 249 -13.02 -25.41 -7.46
N ALA A 250 -12.38 -25.11 -6.31
CA ALA A 250 -12.97 -25.26 -4.99
C ALA A 250 -13.35 -23.89 -4.39
N PRO A 251 -14.46 -23.78 -3.63
CA PRO A 251 -14.79 -22.57 -2.90
C PRO A 251 -13.68 -22.19 -1.90
N LEU A 252 -13.18 -20.96 -2.00
CA LEU A 252 -12.13 -20.44 -1.12
C LEU A 252 -12.75 -19.68 0.06
N ALA A 253 -12.24 -19.92 1.27
CA ALA A 253 -12.61 -19.15 2.46
C ALA A 253 -11.94 -17.76 2.46
N PRO A 254 -12.57 -16.71 3.02
CA PRO A 254 -12.04 -15.34 3.07
C PRO A 254 -10.93 -15.20 4.13
N LEU A 255 -9.81 -15.90 3.93
CA LEU A 255 -8.69 -16.00 4.86
C LEU A 255 -7.38 -15.54 4.23
N PHE A 256 -6.49 -15.01 5.07
CA PHE A 256 -5.10 -14.73 4.71
C PHE A 256 -4.14 -15.12 5.84
N PHE A 257 -2.91 -15.48 5.48
CA PHE A 257 -1.83 -15.72 6.43
C PHE A 257 -1.25 -14.40 6.95
N ALA A 258 -1.15 -14.29 8.27
CA ALA A 258 -0.64 -13.12 8.97
C ALA A 258 0.67 -13.40 9.73
N ASP A 259 1.41 -14.44 9.34
CA ASP A 259 2.72 -14.78 9.89
C ASP A 259 3.69 -15.27 8.81
N THR A 260 4.98 -15.23 9.11
CA THR A 260 6.04 -15.71 8.21
C THR A 260 5.90 -17.20 7.89
N ALA A 261 5.58 -18.02 8.89
CA ALA A 261 5.51 -19.48 8.77
C ALA A 261 4.21 -19.98 8.09
N LYS A 262 3.17 -19.14 7.98
CA LYS A 262 1.81 -19.48 7.50
C LYS A 262 1.09 -20.46 8.45
N THR A 263 1.21 -20.20 9.74
CA THR A 263 0.54 -20.92 10.84
C THR A 263 -0.64 -20.15 11.42
N ILE A 264 -0.74 -18.84 11.15
CA ILE A 264 -1.76 -17.93 11.68
C ILE A 264 -2.59 -17.38 10.51
N SER A 265 -3.79 -17.94 10.32
CA SER A 265 -4.80 -17.39 9.40
C SER A 265 -5.75 -16.43 10.11
N ARG A 266 -5.94 -15.25 9.51
CA ARG A 266 -6.95 -14.24 9.86
C ARG A 266 -8.10 -14.23 8.85
N PRO A 267 -9.32 -13.90 9.26
CA PRO A 267 -10.41 -13.58 8.35
C PRO A 267 -10.23 -12.19 7.72
N VAL A 268 -10.81 -11.98 6.53
CA VAL A 268 -11.10 -10.64 6.01
C VAL A 268 -12.51 -10.24 6.48
N THR A 269 -12.61 -9.29 7.41
CA THR A 269 -13.90 -8.79 7.93
C THR A 269 -14.37 -7.53 7.19
N GLY A 270 -13.44 -6.70 6.72
CA GLY A 270 -13.73 -5.45 6.02
C GLY A 270 -12.58 -4.96 5.15
N ALA A 271 -12.74 -3.76 4.62
CA ALA A 271 -11.76 -3.10 3.75
C ALA A 271 -11.51 -1.65 4.15
N ARG A 272 -10.35 -1.10 3.79
CA ARG A 272 -10.01 0.32 3.91
C ARG A 272 -9.51 0.86 2.57
N GLY A 273 -10.36 1.64 1.91
CA GLY A 273 -10.04 2.30 0.65
C GLY A 273 -9.04 3.44 0.81
N ARG A 274 -8.44 3.89 -0.30
CA ARG A 274 -7.37 4.90 -0.33
C ARG A 274 -7.81 6.26 0.23
N ALA A 275 -9.10 6.60 0.11
CA ALA A 275 -9.65 7.83 0.68
C ALA A 275 -9.52 7.91 2.21
N GLY A 276 -9.61 6.77 2.91
CA GLY A 276 -9.50 6.67 4.37
C GLY A 276 -8.09 6.32 4.87
N MET A 277 -7.05 6.71 4.14
CA MET A 277 -5.63 6.44 4.41
C MET A 277 -4.83 7.75 4.52
N ARG A 278 -3.82 7.80 5.39
CA ARG A 278 -2.96 8.97 5.66
C ARG A 278 -1.48 8.64 5.56
N ALA A 279 -0.64 9.65 5.29
CA ALA A 279 0.80 9.47 5.45
C ALA A 279 1.13 9.26 6.93
N GLY A 280 1.84 8.19 7.26
CA GLY A 280 2.14 7.80 8.65
C GLY A 280 1.29 6.64 9.19
N ASP A 281 0.11 6.39 8.65
CA ASP A 281 -0.73 5.25 9.03
C ASP A 281 0.04 3.93 8.92
N ILE A 282 -0.07 3.09 9.93
CA ILE A 282 0.56 1.77 9.92
C ILE A 282 -0.29 0.77 9.14
N VAL A 283 0.37 -0.04 8.32
CA VAL A 283 -0.17 -1.26 7.71
C VAL A 283 0.84 -2.41 7.82
N CYS A 284 0.33 -3.64 7.67
CA CYS A 284 1.06 -4.89 7.81
C CYS A 284 1.06 -5.73 6.52
N HIS A 285 2.23 -6.26 6.23
CA HIS A 285 2.67 -7.26 5.26
C HIS A 285 2.36 -8.73 5.52
N ARG A 286 2.08 -9.56 4.51
CA ARG A 286 2.67 -10.92 4.46
C ARG A 286 3.27 -11.22 3.09
N GLY A 287 4.58 -11.00 2.99
CA GLY A 287 5.43 -11.39 1.86
C GLY A 287 5.72 -12.89 1.83
N GLU A 288 5.75 -13.49 0.65
CA GLU A 288 6.29 -14.83 0.46
C GLU A 288 7.80 -14.89 0.69
N ARG A 289 8.51 -13.83 0.32
CA ARG A 289 9.98 -13.73 0.38
C ARG A 289 10.46 -13.11 1.69
N THR A 290 9.62 -12.28 2.31
CA THR A 290 9.96 -11.51 3.51
C THR A 290 9.17 -11.89 4.75
N GLY A 291 8.15 -12.74 4.61
CA GLY A 291 7.25 -13.04 5.70
C GLY A 291 6.44 -11.83 6.15
N TYR A 292 6.13 -11.81 7.44
CA TYR A 292 5.29 -10.81 8.08
C TYR A 292 6.10 -9.61 8.61
N SER A 293 5.63 -8.38 8.36
CA SER A 293 6.21 -7.14 8.91
C SER A 293 5.21 -5.98 8.85
N CYS A 294 5.34 -4.96 9.70
CA CYS A 294 4.48 -3.76 9.67
C CYS A 294 5.31 -2.48 9.56
N SER A 295 4.77 -1.43 8.93
CA SER A 295 5.38 -0.09 8.88
C SER A 295 4.39 1.01 8.46
N GLN A 296 4.84 2.26 8.61
CA GLN A 296 4.09 3.44 8.22
C GLN A 296 3.99 3.59 6.70
N VAL A 297 2.82 4.01 6.22
CA VAL A 297 2.62 4.59 4.89
C VAL A 297 3.43 5.88 4.77
N GLU A 298 4.00 6.14 3.58
CA GLU A 298 4.77 7.36 3.31
C GLU A 298 4.04 8.26 2.32
N LEU A 299 3.57 7.71 1.19
CA LEU A 299 2.91 8.42 0.11
C LEU A 299 1.59 7.71 -0.22
N THR A 300 0.49 8.45 -0.36
CA THR A 300 -0.86 7.91 -0.66
C THR A 300 -1.23 7.97 -2.14
N ASP A 301 -0.47 8.73 -2.93
CA ASP A 301 -0.76 9.08 -4.31
C ASP A 301 0.54 8.95 -5.13
N PHE A 302 1.10 7.74 -5.12
CA PHE A 302 2.34 7.37 -5.77
C PHE A 302 2.07 6.82 -7.17
N ALA A 303 2.92 7.19 -8.13
CA ALA A 303 3.03 6.70 -9.49
C ALA A 303 4.34 5.89 -9.58
N PRO A 304 4.27 4.55 -9.70
CA PRO A 304 5.44 3.67 -9.77
C PRO A 304 6.40 3.96 -10.93
N ALA A 305 7.68 3.63 -10.68
CA ALA A 305 8.76 3.67 -11.66
C ALA A 305 8.56 2.62 -12.78
N GLY A 306 9.09 2.93 -13.98
CA GLY A 306 9.11 2.01 -15.12
C GLY A 306 7.85 2.02 -15.99
N ASP A 307 7.70 0.98 -16.81
CA ASP A 307 6.52 0.69 -17.64
C ASP A 307 5.55 -0.29 -16.97
N LEU A 308 5.50 -0.28 -15.64
CA LEU A 308 4.73 -1.23 -14.82
C LEU A 308 3.21 -1.22 -15.07
N CYS A 309 2.72 -0.24 -15.83
CA CYS A 309 1.32 -0.05 -16.22
C CYS A 309 1.14 0.01 -17.76
N GLY A 310 2.01 -0.61 -18.55
CA GLY A 310 2.01 -0.49 -20.03
C GLY A 310 2.44 0.89 -20.54
N GLY A 311 3.14 1.64 -19.70
CA GLY A 311 3.45 3.06 -19.85
C GLY A 311 3.65 3.70 -18.47
N ALA A 312 3.54 5.03 -18.38
CA ALA A 312 3.55 5.73 -17.10
C ALA A 312 2.31 5.39 -16.26
N CYS A 313 2.52 5.02 -15.00
CA CYS A 313 1.44 4.72 -14.06
C CYS A 313 0.78 5.99 -13.51
N LEU A 314 -0.54 6.01 -13.35
CA LEU A 314 -1.22 7.10 -12.61
C LEU A 314 -0.83 7.10 -11.11
N PRO A 315 -0.91 8.26 -10.42
CA PRO A 315 -0.61 8.38 -8.99
C PRO A 315 -1.73 7.82 -8.08
N THR A 316 -2.06 6.53 -8.25
CA THR A 316 -3.15 5.84 -7.56
C THR A 316 -2.70 4.85 -6.48
N TRP A 317 -1.38 4.71 -6.28
CA TRP A 317 -0.76 3.68 -5.44
C TRP A 317 -0.36 4.24 -4.07
N THR A 318 -0.33 3.39 -3.04
CA THR A 318 0.16 3.76 -1.70
C THR A 318 1.53 3.14 -1.46
N THR A 319 2.50 3.90 -0.94
CA THR A 319 3.80 3.37 -0.49
C THR A 319 3.86 3.16 1.02
N VAL A 320 4.60 2.14 1.45
CA VAL A 320 4.87 1.81 2.86
C VAL A 320 6.37 1.76 3.06
N ALA A 321 6.85 2.45 4.10
CA ALA A 321 8.27 2.53 4.44
C ALA A 321 8.86 1.13 4.60
N GLY A 322 10.07 0.92 4.07
CA GLY A 322 10.74 -0.37 4.18
C GLY A 322 11.19 -0.67 5.62
N PRO A 323 10.85 -1.87 6.12
CA PRO A 323 11.79 -2.73 6.81
C PRO A 323 12.19 -3.90 5.88
N VAL A 324 11.21 -4.47 5.17
CA VAL A 324 11.39 -5.63 4.29
C VAL A 324 10.43 -5.57 3.11
N CYS A 325 10.92 -5.91 1.92
CA CYS A 325 10.18 -6.22 0.69
C CYS A 325 11.18 -6.84 -0.30
N LYS A 326 10.75 -7.76 -1.19
CA LYS A 326 11.57 -8.45 -2.20
C LYS A 326 10.74 -8.87 -3.44
N SER A 327 11.42 -9.10 -4.57
CA SER A 327 10.81 -9.61 -5.81
C SER A 327 10.12 -10.96 -5.58
N GLY A 328 8.79 -11.01 -5.73
CA GLY A 328 7.92 -12.16 -5.44
C GLY A 328 7.03 -12.03 -4.20
N ASP A 329 7.20 -10.97 -3.39
CA ASP A 329 6.11 -10.45 -2.54
C ASP A 329 5.02 -9.77 -3.39
N SER A 330 5.27 -9.63 -4.70
CA SER A 330 4.30 -9.25 -5.73
C SER A 330 2.98 -10.01 -5.54
N GLY A 331 1.92 -9.28 -5.25
CA GLY A 331 0.58 -9.78 -4.99
C GLY A 331 0.25 -9.99 -3.50
N SER A 332 1.14 -9.75 -2.54
CA SER A 332 0.87 -9.94 -1.10
C SER A 332 -0.31 -9.12 -0.56
N PRO A 333 -1.05 -9.63 0.44
CA PRO A 333 -2.03 -8.85 1.18
C PRO A 333 -1.31 -7.77 2.00
N VAL A 334 -1.89 -6.56 1.96
CA VAL A 334 -1.61 -5.46 2.88
C VAL A 334 -2.87 -5.25 3.72
N PHE A 335 -2.71 -5.29 5.04
CA PHE A 335 -3.82 -5.35 6.00
C PHE A 335 -3.50 -4.59 7.30
N LEU A 336 -4.50 -4.38 8.15
CA LEU A 336 -4.30 -4.10 9.58
C LEU A 336 -5.39 -4.86 10.35
N GLY A 337 -4.99 -5.60 11.38
CA GLY A 337 -5.86 -6.58 12.05
C GLY A 337 -6.41 -7.59 11.03
N ASP A 338 -7.73 -7.54 10.87
CA ASP A 338 -8.59 -8.32 9.97
C ASP A 338 -9.20 -7.48 8.82
N THR A 339 -8.78 -6.21 8.69
CA THR A 339 -9.16 -5.29 7.59
C THR A 339 -8.16 -5.34 6.44
N ALA A 340 -8.63 -5.52 5.21
CA ALA A 340 -7.82 -5.47 3.99
C ALA A 340 -7.63 -4.03 3.49
N TYR A 341 -6.42 -3.68 3.05
CA TYR A 341 -6.08 -2.35 2.53
C TYR A 341 -5.66 -2.38 1.05
N GLY A 342 -4.96 -3.45 0.63
CA GLY A 342 -4.46 -3.53 -0.74
C GLY A 342 -3.64 -4.77 -1.06
N ILE A 343 -3.16 -4.81 -2.31
CA ILE A 343 -2.36 -5.88 -2.91
C ILE A 343 -1.00 -5.28 -3.26
N LEU A 344 0.08 -5.77 -2.64
CA LEU A 344 1.45 -5.33 -2.89
C LEU A 344 1.80 -5.53 -4.37
N LYS A 345 2.29 -4.51 -5.06
CA LYS A 345 2.71 -4.61 -6.48
C LYS A 345 4.21 -4.73 -6.63
N GLY A 346 4.97 -3.94 -5.88
CA GLY A 346 6.41 -3.93 -6.02
C GLY A 346 7.12 -3.33 -4.81
N GLY A 347 8.45 -3.52 -4.82
CA GLY A 347 9.36 -2.83 -3.93
C GLY A 347 10.20 -1.80 -4.69
N SER A 348 10.90 -0.97 -3.94
CA SER A 348 12.02 -0.18 -4.41
C SER A 348 13.14 -0.29 -3.36
N TYR A 349 14.40 -0.37 -3.80
CA TYR A 349 15.49 -1.03 -3.06
C TYR A 349 16.70 -0.13 -3.02
N ARG A 350 17.36 0.07 -1.87
CA ARG A 350 18.60 0.89 -1.81
C ARG A 350 19.75 0.17 -2.53
N PRO A 351 20.87 0.85 -2.85
CA PRO A 351 22.05 0.24 -3.47
C PRO A 351 22.71 -0.92 -2.70
N ASP A 352 22.35 -1.13 -1.42
CA ASP A 352 22.76 -2.28 -0.60
C ASP A 352 21.77 -3.48 -0.70
N GLY A 353 20.75 -3.39 -1.56
CA GLY A 353 19.68 -4.38 -1.73
C GLY A 353 18.58 -4.32 -0.65
N SER A 354 18.68 -3.44 0.34
CA SER A 354 17.66 -3.31 1.39
C SER A 354 16.38 -2.65 0.86
N CYS A 355 15.22 -3.08 1.34
CA CYS A 355 13.94 -2.47 0.97
C CYS A 355 13.91 -0.99 1.37
N ALA A 356 13.84 -0.08 0.38
CA ALA A 356 13.64 1.34 0.61
C ALA A 356 12.18 1.62 1.01
N PHE A 357 11.25 1.05 0.25
CA PHE A 357 9.80 1.04 0.48
C PHE A 357 9.15 -0.03 -0.41
N TYR A 358 7.94 -0.48 -0.06
CA TYR A 358 7.06 -1.18 -1.00
C TYR A 358 5.86 -0.33 -1.37
N PHE A 359 5.14 -0.72 -2.42
CA PHE A 359 3.92 -0.05 -2.85
C PHE A 359 2.84 -1.05 -3.24
N TYR A 360 1.59 -0.67 -2.99
CA TYR A 360 0.41 -1.52 -3.13
C TYR A 360 -0.71 -0.82 -3.89
N MET A 361 -1.53 -1.62 -4.58
CA MET A 361 -2.81 -1.18 -5.15
C MET A 361 -3.90 -1.33 -4.10
N SER A 362 -4.70 -0.28 -3.86
CA SER A 362 -5.80 -0.37 -2.90
C SER A 362 -6.89 -1.34 -3.39
N THR A 363 -7.60 -1.98 -2.46
CA THR A 363 -8.73 -2.87 -2.77
C THR A 363 -9.89 -2.18 -3.50
N ASP A 364 -9.93 -0.84 -3.49
CA ASP A 364 -10.85 -0.02 -4.30
C ASP A 364 -10.71 -0.29 -5.81
N TYR A 365 -9.53 -0.74 -6.24
CA TYR A 365 -9.18 -0.99 -7.63
C TYR A 365 -9.26 -2.48 -8.02
N LEU A 366 -9.99 -3.30 -7.25
CA LEU A 366 -10.43 -4.60 -7.76
C LEU A 366 -11.28 -4.41 -9.03
N PRO A 367 -11.19 -5.32 -10.00
CA PRO A 367 -11.83 -5.14 -11.30
C PRO A 367 -13.35 -5.21 -11.23
N THR A 368 -14.05 -4.43 -12.05
CA THR A 368 -15.52 -4.34 -12.06
C THR A 368 -16.19 -5.71 -12.12
N GLY A 369 -17.12 -5.95 -11.21
CA GLY A 369 -17.80 -7.25 -11.02
C GLY A 369 -17.15 -8.12 -9.94
N TRP A 370 -15.86 -7.94 -9.64
CA TRP A 370 -15.17 -8.60 -8.53
C TRP A 370 -15.14 -7.72 -7.28
N ARG A 371 -15.20 -8.37 -6.12
CA ARG A 371 -15.02 -7.75 -4.80
C ARG A 371 -14.32 -8.70 -3.85
N LEU A 372 -13.78 -8.18 -2.74
CA LEU A 372 -13.33 -9.01 -1.63
C LEU A 372 -14.46 -9.96 -1.17
N LEU A 373 -14.09 -11.20 -0.91
CA LEU A 373 -14.91 -12.08 -0.10
C LEU A 373 -14.62 -11.73 1.37
N THR A 374 -15.66 -11.48 2.15
CA THR A 374 -15.57 -11.18 3.59
C THR A 374 -16.42 -12.16 4.40
N VAL A 375 -16.05 -12.37 5.67
CA VAL A 375 -16.98 -12.94 6.65
C VAL A 375 -17.98 -11.86 7.07
N GLY A 376 -19.09 -11.78 6.35
CA GLY A 376 -20.24 -10.99 6.80
C GLY A 376 -21.01 -11.68 7.94
N PRO A 377 -21.79 -10.93 8.73
CA PRO A 377 -22.90 -11.54 9.46
C PRO A 377 -23.85 -12.19 8.45
N THR A 378 -24.35 -13.38 8.76
CA THR A 378 -25.37 -14.02 7.92
C THR A 378 -26.63 -13.16 7.91
N VAL A 379 -26.95 -12.56 6.77
CA VAL A 379 -28.28 -11.95 6.55
C VAL A 379 -29.32 -13.06 6.72
N PRO A 380 -30.24 -12.98 7.69
CA PRO A 380 -31.29 -13.96 7.83
C PRO A 380 -32.14 -13.98 6.54
N PRO A 381 -32.62 -15.15 6.07
CA PRO A 381 -33.54 -15.18 4.94
C PRO A 381 -34.75 -14.30 5.26
N ALA A 382 -35.08 -13.39 4.33
CA ALA A 382 -36.21 -12.48 4.52
C ALA A 382 -37.49 -13.29 4.73
N ILE A 383 -38.16 -13.08 5.86
CA ILE A 383 -39.46 -13.70 6.12
C ILE A 383 -40.46 -13.07 5.16
N SER A 384 -40.83 -13.81 4.12
CA SER A 384 -41.93 -13.46 3.22
C SER A 384 -43.25 -13.50 3.98
N GLY A 385 -43.87 -12.32 4.13
CA GLY A 385 -45.28 -12.18 4.50
C GLY A 385 -46.20 -12.25 3.28
#